data_AF-A0A7V1KZM5-F1
#
_entry.id   AF-A0A7V1KZM5-F1
#
_cell.length_a   1.000
_cell.length_b   1.000
_cell.length_c   1.000
_cell.angle_alpha   90.00
_cell.angle_beta   90.00
_cell.angle_gamma   90.00
#
_symmetry.space_group_name_H-M   'P 1'
#
loop_
_entity.id
_entity.type
_entity.pdbx_description
1 polymer ?
#
loop_
_entity_poly.entity_id
_entity_poly.type
_entity_poly.pdbx_seq_one_letter_code
_entity_poly.pdbx_strand_id
1 'polypeptide(L)'
;KRRIMLGTFSLSSGYYEAYYLKALKVRSLIKKELQEVFRHYQAIITPTSPTPPFQIGERIEDPLSMYLSDIYTIPSNLSVIPSVSLPCGFTKEGLPVGLQIMANHFSEDILIRLSFSYQSVTNWHKIYPREYD
;
A
#
# COMPACT_ATOMS: atom_id res chain seq x y z
N LYS A 1 11.33 -19.50 -2.25
CA LYS A 1 12.13 -19.95 -3.42
C LYS A 1 12.05 -18.99 -4.61
N ARG A 2 10.87 -18.65 -5.16
CA ARG A 2 10.70 -17.73 -6.32
C ARG A 2 11.43 -16.37 -6.19
N ARG A 3 11.22 -15.64 -5.09
CA ARG A 3 11.84 -14.31 -4.87
C ARG A 3 13.37 -14.36 -4.75
N ILE A 4 13.93 -15.44 -4.20
CA ILE A 4 15.38 -15.63 -4.10
C ILE A 4 15.97 -15.83 -5.51
N MET A 5 15.38 -16.71 -6.31
CA MET A 5 15.83 -16.93 -7.70
C MET A 5 15.74 -15.66 -8.56
N LEU A 6 14.64 -14.91 -8.41
CA LEU A 6 14.47 -13.62 -9.09
C LEU A 6 15.55 -12.63 -8.63
N GLY A 7 15.79 -12.53 -7.32
CA GLY A 7 16.82 -11.65 -6.75
C GLY A 7 18.22 -12.00 -7.25
N THR A 8 18.59 -13.27 -7.24
CA THR A 8 19.90 -13.72 -7.76
C THR A 8 20.03 -13.45 -9.26
N PHE A 9 18.95 -13.62 -10.02
CA PHE A 9 18.94 -13.30 -11.45
C PHE A 9 19.10 -11.79 -11.69
N SER A 10 18.31 -10.96 -11.01
CA SER A 10 18.34 -9.50 -11.18
C SER A 10 19.65 -8.86 -10.75
N LEU A 11 20.44 -9.53 -9.89
CA LEU A 11 21.76 -9.07 -9.44
C LEU A 11 22.92 -9.75 -10.16
N SER A 12 22.66 -10.72 -11.03
CA SER A 12 23.71 -11.44 -11.74
C SER A 12 24.45 -10.55 -12.74
N SER A 13 25.73 -10.86 -12.95
CA SER A 13 26.56 -10.17 -13.95
C SER A 13 25.92 -10.24 -15.34
N GLY A 14 25.89 -9.12 -16.06
CA GLY A 14 25.22 -8.99 -17.36
C GLY A 14 23.73 -8.59 -17.29
N TYR A 15 23.04 -8.81 -16.16
CA TYR A 15 21.62 -8.45 -15.99
C TYR A 15 21.39 -7.33 -14.98
N TYR A 16 22.37 -7.04 -14.12
CA TYR A 16 22.30 -5.99 -13.09
C TYR A 16 21.81 -4.64 -13.61
N GLU A 17 22.40 -4.14 -14.70
CA GLU A 17 22.04 -2.81 -15.23
C GLU A 17 20.63 -2.79 -15.80
N ALA A 18 20.24 -3.85 -16.52
CA ALA A 18 18.95 -3.95 -17.19
C ALA A 18 17.78 -4.10 -16.21
N TYR A 19 18.01 -4.71 -15.04
CA TYR A 19 16.97 -4.99 -14.04
C TYR A 19 17.13 -4.14 -12.79
N TYR A 20 18.12 -4.43 -11.95
CA TYR A 20 18.23 -3.81 -10.62
C TYR A 20 18.53 -2.32 -10.69
N LEU A 21 19.54 -1.91 -11.47
CA LEU A 21 19.87 -0.50 -11.63
C LEU A 21 18.73 0.29 -12.29
N LYS A 22 18.08 -0.29 -13.30
CA LYS A 22 16.90 0.30 -13.94
C LYS A 22 15.76 0.49 -12.93
N ALA A 23 15.49 -0.49 -12.08
CA ALA A 23 14.48 -0.37 -11.03
C ALA A 23 14.82 0.73 -10.01
N LEU A 24 16.09 0.90 -9.63
CA LEU A 24 16.54 1.99 -8.75
C LEU A 24 16.33 3.38 -9.38
N LYS A 25 16.56 3.51 -10.70
CA LYS A 25 16.27 4.75 -11.44
C LYS A 25 14.77 5.06 -11.41
N VAL A 26 13.92 4.07 -11.71
CA VAL A 26 12.46 4.23 -11.66
C VAL A 26 11.99 4.57 -10.25
N ARG A 27 12.51 3.91 -9.22
CA ARG A 27 12.22 4.23 -7.81
C ARG A 27 12.53 5.70 -7.49
N SER A 28 13.63 6.23 -8.02
CA SER A 28 14.01 7.64 -7.82
C SER A 28 13.04 8.60 -8.50
N LEU A 29 12.48 8.23 -9.68
CA LEU A 29 11.44 9.00 -10.35
C LEU A 29 10.14 9.02 -9.53
N ILE A 30 9.68 7.86 -9.06
CA ILE A 30 8.47 7.75 -8.22
C ILE A 30 8.60 8.63 -6.98
N LYS A 31 9.75 8.58 -6.30
CA LYS A 31 10.02 9.42 -5.14
C LYS A 31 9.91 10.91 -5.48
N LYS A 32 10.50 11.33 -6.61
CA LYS A 32 10.47 12.73 -7.06
C LYS A 32 9.05 13.20 -7.38
N GLU A 33 8.25 12.37 -8.04
CA GLU A 33 6.86 12.68 -8.36
C GLU A 33 6.02 12.86 -7.10
N LEU A 34 6.13 11.95 -6.12
CA LEU A 34 5.42 12.10 -4.85
C LEU A 34 5.88 13.32 -4.06
N GLN A 35 7.17 13.64 -4.07
CA GLN A 35 7.68 14.88 -3.46
C GLN A 35 7.08 16.13 -4.10
N GLU A 36 6.87 16.14 -5.41
CA GLU A 36 6.22 17.27 -6.10
C GLU A 36 4.74 17.37 -5.71
N VAL A 37 4.02 16.25 -5.65
CA VAL A 37 2.63 16.23 -5.18
C VAL A 37 2.52 16.80 -3.77
N PHE A 38 3.43 16.43 -2.86
CA PHE A 38 3.44 16.93 -1.48
C PHE A 38 3.83 18.42 -1.33
N ARG A 39 4.27 19.10 -2.40
CA ARG A 39 4.40 20.58 -2.38
C ARG A 39 3.05 21.28 -2.42
N HIS A 40 2.03 20.61 -2.97
CA HIS A 40 0.70 21.19 -3.16
C HIS A 40 -0.34 20.59 -2.21
N TYR A 41 -0.10 19.37 -1.73
CA TYR A 41 -1.05 18.63 -0.90
C TYR A 41 -0.37 18.07 0.36
N GLN A 42 -1.12 17.98 1.45
CA GLN A 42 -0.59 17.47 2.74
C GLN A 42 -0.73 15.94 2.85
N ALA A 43 -1.66 15.35 2.10
CA ALA A 43 -1.89 13.92 2.10
C ALA A 43 -2.41 13.43 0.74
N ILE A 44 -2.18 12.16 0.46
CA ILE A 44 -2.76 11.42 -0.67
C ILE A 44 -3.63 10.31 -0.09
N ILE A 45 -4.82 10.13 -0.65
CA ILE A 45 -5.80 9.16 -0.17
C ILE A 45 -6.10 8.15 -1.29
N THR A 46 -6.01 6.86 -0.96
CA THR A 46 -6.32 5.75 -1.88
C THR A 46 -7.05 4.63 -1.14
N PRO A 47 -7.68 3.67 -1.83
CA PRO A 47 -7.94 2.37 -1.22
C PRO A 47 -6.63 1.73 -0.75
N THR A 48 -6.67 0.95 0.33
CA THR A 48 -5.50 0.15 0.76
C THR A 48 -5.29 -1.04 -0.17
N SER A 49 -6.38 -1.65 -0.65
CA SER A 49 -6.38 -2.80 -1.57
C SER A 49 -7.37 -2.54 -2.70
N PRO A 50 -7.12 -3.03 -3.93
CA PRO A 50 -8.07 -2.91 -5.04
C PRO A 50 -9.32 -3.77 -4.88
N THR A 51 -9.29 -4.78 -4.00
CA THR A 51 -10.42 -5.69 -3.74
C THR A 51 -10.62 -5.91 -2.24
N PRO A 52 -11.82 -6.31 -1.81
CA PRO A 52 -12.03 -6.84 -0.46
C PRO A 52 -11.20 -8.13 -0.22
N PRO A 53 -11.17 -8.62 1.03
CA PRO A 53 -10.62 -9.94 1.35
C PRO A 53 -11.12 -11.02 0.38
N PHE A 54 -10.18 -11.79 -0.18
CA PHE A 54 -10.45 -12.92 -1.08
C PHE A 54 -10.32 -14.25 -0.33
N GLN A 55 -10.89 -15.31 -0.89
CA GLN A 55 -10.91 -16.62 -0.26
C GLN A 55 -9.53 -17.29 -0.27
N ILE A 56 -9.33 -18.23 0.66
CA ILE A 56 -8.12 -19.07 0.66
C ILE A 56 -8.08 -19.86 -0.66
N GLY A 57 -6.95 -19.78 -1.35
CA GLY A 57 -6.76 -20.46 -2.63
C GLY A 57 -7.16 -19.64 -3.86
N GLU A 58 -7.82 -18.48 -3.72
CA GLU A 58 -8.35 -17.73 -4.87
C GLU A 58 -7.26 -17.13 -5.77
N ARG A 59 -6.06 -16.85 -5.24
CA ARG A 59 -4.94 -16.18 -5.95
C ARG A 59 -3.65 -17.01 -5.98
N ILE A 60 -3.76 -18.34 -5.97
CA ILE A 60 -2.59 -19.23 -5.91
C ILE A 60 -2.09 -19.67 -7.29
N GLU A 61 -2.98 -19.69 -8.30
CA GLU A 61 -2.68 -20.21 -9.63
C GLU A 61 -1.83 -19.24 -10.44
N ASP A 62 -2.16 -17.95 -10.38
CA ASP A 62 -1.37 -16.88 -10.99
C ASP A 62 -0.60 -16.08 -9.92
N PRO A 63 0.73 -16.20 -9.84
CA PRO A 63 1.54 -15.40 -8.92
C PRO A 63 1.42 -13.88 -9.13
N LEU A 64 1.06 -13.41 -10.33
CA LEU A 64 0.89 -11.98 -10.61
C LEU A 64 -0.38 -11.43 -9.96
N SER A 65 -1.46 -12.19 -9.96
CA SER A 65 -2.71 -11.83 -9.26
C SER A 65 -2.48 -11.49 -7.78
N MET A 66 -1.56 -12.21 -7.11
CA MET A 66 -1.19 -11.91 -5.73
C MET A 66 -0.44 -10.57 -5.62
N TYR A 67 0.46 -10.26 -6.55
CA TYR A 67 1.23 -9.00 -6.55
C TYR A 67 0.37 -7.77 -6.80
N LEU A 68 -0.72 -7.91 -7.58
CA LEU A 68 -1.67 -6.82 -7.81
C LEU A 68 -2.41 -6.38 -6.55
N SER A 69 -2.44 -7.22 -5.51
CA SER A 69 -2.99 -6.86 -4.20
C SER A 69 -2.29 -5.63 -3.58
N ASP A 70 -1.00 -5.47 -3.86
CA ASP A 70 -0.15 -4.43 -3.26
C ASP A 70 -0.01 -3.17 -4.15
N ILE A 71 -0.81 -3.06 -5.22
CA ILE A 71 -0.67 -1.98 -6.21
C ILE A 71 -0.76 -0.57 -5.59
N TYR A 72 -1.57 -0.40 -4.54
CA TYR A 72 -1.71 0.88 -3.85
C TYR A 72 -0.76 1.05 -2.67
N THR A 73 -0.17 -0.01 -2.12
CA THR A 73 0.68 0.06 -0.92
C THR A 73 2.16 0.26 -1.26
N ILE A 74 2.64 -0.34 -2.35
CA ILE A 74 4.05 -0.26 -2.81
C ILE A 74 4.58 1.19 -2.97
N PRO A 75 3.83 2.16 -3.53
CA PRO A 75 4.34 3.51 -3.73
C PRO A 75 4.88 4.17 -2.44
N SER A 76 4.25 3.88 -1.29
CA SER A 76 4.67 4.40 0.01
C SER A 76 6.06 3.88 0.41
N ASN A 77 6.30 2.57 0.23
CA ASN A 77 7.57 1.93 0.56
C ASN A 77 8.69 2.40 -0.37
N LEU A 78 8.42 2.48 -1.69
CA LEU A 78 9.42 2.89 -2.68
C LEU A 78 9.88 4.33 -2.46
N SER A 79 8.96 5.21 -2.08
CA SER A 79 9.22 6.63 -1.86
C SER A 79 9.67 6.96 -0.44
N VAL A 80 9.63 5.98 0.47
CA VAL A 80 10.04 6.12 1.88
C VAL A 80 9.18 7.15 2.62
N ILE A 81 7.87 7.11 2.38
CA ILE A 81 6.90 7.99 3.03
C ILE A 81 6.02 7.21 4.01
N PRO A 82 5.56 7.84 5.10
CA PRO A 82 4.65 7.18 6.03
C PRO A 82 3.25 7.02 5.42
N SER A 83 2.58 5.93 5.80
CA SER A 83 1.20 5.65 5.42
C SER A 83 0.45 4.94 6.53
N VAL A 84 -0.88 5.06 6.54
CA VAL A 84 -1.77 4.40 7.50
C VAL A 84 -3.00 3.87 6.78
N SER A 85 -3.48 2.68 7.17
CA SER A 85 -4.74 2.11 6.69
C SER A 85 -5.79 2.17 7.78
N LEU A 86 -6.97 2.71 7.45
CA LEU A 86 -8.12 2.85 8.35
C LEU A 86 -9.31 2.06 7.80
N PRO A 87 -10.18 1.50 8.67
CA PRO A 87 -11.43 0.91 8.20
C PRO A 87 -12.35 2.01 7.65
N CYS A 88 -12.86 1.84 6.43
CA CYS A 88 -13.68 2.85 5.76
C CYS A 88 -15.06 2.36 5.31
N GLY A 89 -15.43 1.15 5.70
CA GLY A 89 -16.74 0.58 5.39
C GLY A 89 -16.65 -0.92 5.22
N PHE A 90 -17.76 -1.46 4.73
CA PHE A 90 -17.91 -2.87 4.42
C PHE A 90 -18.50 -3.04 3.03
N THR A 91 -18.18 -4.15 2.36
CA THR A 91 -18.88 -4.54 1.14
C THR A 91 -20.33 -4.96 1.46
N LYS A 92 -21.13 -5.20 0.42
CA LYS A 92 -22.52 -5.69 0.59
C LYS A 92 -22.56 -7.04 1.31
N GLU A 93 -21.49 -7.83 1.17
CA GLU A 93 -21.28 -9.13 1.78
C GLU A 93 -20.68 -9.04 3.20
N GLY A 94 -20.48 -7.83 3.73
CA GLY A 94 -19.99 -7.61 5.09
C GLY A 94 -18.48 -7.75 5.26
N LEU A 95 -17.69 -7.65 4.17
CA LEU A 95 -16.23 -7.71 4.25
C LEU A 95 -15.62 -6.32 4.47
N PRO A 96 -14.61 -6.16 5.34
CA PRO A 96 -14.03 -4.84 5.64
C PRO A 96 -13.28 -4.25 4.44
N VAL A 97 -13.40 -2.93 4.29
CA VAL A 97 -12.70 -2.13 3.27
C VAL A 97 -11.74 -1.15 3.95
N GLY A 98 -10.53 -1.02 3.41
CA GLY A 98 -9.47 -0.15 3.93
C GLY A 98 -9.26 1.11 3.11
N LEU A 99 -9.10 2.24 3.80
CA LEU A 99 -8.68 3.53 3.29
C LEU A 99 -7.23 3.78 3.69
N GLN A 100 -6.36 3.99 2.72
CA GLN A 100 -4.98 4.36 2.94
C GLN A 100 -4.81 5.87 2.84
N ILE A 101 -4.12 6.45 3.82
CA ILE A 101 -3.67 7.84 3.83
C ILE A 101 -2.13 7.82 3.82
N MET A 102 -1.53 8.57 2.89
CA MET A 102 -0.08 8.76 2.79
C MET A 102 0.25 10.24 3.00
N ALA A 103 1.32 10.54 3.72
CA ALA A 103 1.80 11.91 3.94
C ALA A 103 3.28 12.02 3.58
N ASN A 104 3.83 13.23 3.58
CA ASN A 104 5.25 13.41 3.28
C ASN A 104 6.16 12.84 4.39
N HIS A 105 7.46 12.78 4.11
CA HIS A 105 8.47 12.36 5.08
C HIS A 105 8.33 13.13 6.39
N PHE A 106 8.40 12.41 7.52
CA PHE A 106 8.30 12.97 8.87
C PHE A 106 6.99 13.73 9.17
N SER A 107 5.93 13.45 8.40
CA SER A 107 4.60 14.06 8.57
C SER A 107 3.58 13.09 9.17
N GLU A 108 4.01 12.21 10.08
CA GLU A 108 3.14 11.28 10.80
C GLU A 108 2.10 12.01 11.66
N ASP A 109 2.39 13.23 12.09
CA ASP A 109 1.44 14.11 12.79
C ASP A 109 0.21 14.40 11.91
N ILE A 110 0.41 14.67 10.61
CA ILE A 110 -0.67 14.89 9.65
C ILE A 110 -1.49 13.62 9.50
N LEU A 111 -0.84 12.46 9.35
CA LEU A 111 -1.52 11.17 9.25
C LEU A 111 -2.39 10.90 10.48
N ILE A 112 -1.82 10.98 11.68
CA ILE A 112 -2.53 10.70 12.93
C ILE A 112 -3.70 11.66 13.11
N ARG A 113 -3.52 12.96 12.81
CA ARG A 113 -4.61 13.95 12.91
C ARG A 113 -5.73 13.66 11.91
N LEU A 114 -5.42 13.38 10.65
CA LEU A 114 -6.42 13.04 9.64
C LEU A 114 -7.15 11.73 10.00
N SER A 115 -6.41 10.71 10.44
CA SER A 115 -6.97 9.46 10.92
C SER A 115 -7.93 9.66 12.08
N PHE A 116 -7.53 10.45 13.07
CA PHE A 116 -8.37 10.77 14.22
C PHE A 116 -9.64 11.50 13.80
N SER A 117 -9.52 12.56 12.98
CA SER A 117 -10.68 13.29 12.47
C SER A 117 -11.65 12.39 11.69
N TYR A 118 -11.13 11.50 10.84
CA TYR A 118 -11.95 10.52 10.11
C TYR A 118 -12.63 9.53 11.06
N GLN A 119 -11.90 9.03 12.05
CA GLN A 119 -12.43 8.13 13.06
C GLN A 119 -13.53 8.79 13.90
N SER A 120 -13.39 10.07 14.27
CA SER A 120 -14.37 10.77 15.10
C SER A 120 -15.73 10.97 14.43
N VAL A 121 -15.78 10.97 13.09
CA VAL A 121 -17.02 11.12 12.31
C VAL A 121 -17.56 9.81 11.75
N THR A 122 -16.93 8.69 12.08
CA THR A 122 -17.34 7.34 11.63
C THR A 122 -17.43 6.37 12.81
N ASN A 123 -18.02 5.19 12.61
CA ASN A 123 -18.15 4.16 13.65
C ASN A 123 -17.54 2.82 13.26
N TRP A 124 -16.77 2.75 12.16
CA TRP A 124 -16.20 1.49 11.68
C TRP A 124 -15.32 0.79 12.71
N HIS A 125 -14.57 1.58 13.49
CA HIS A 125 -13.69 1.12 14.57
C HIS A 125 -14.42 0.50 15.77
N LYS A 126 -15.76 0.59 15.83
CA LYS A 126 -16.58 0.00 16.90
C LYS A 126 -17.18 -1.36 16.52
N ILE A 127 -16.97 -1.80 15.28
CA ILE A 127 -17.52 -3.06 14.77
C ILE A 127 -16.47 -4.15 14.99
N TYR A 128 -16.86 -5.19 15.73
CA TYR A 128 -16.01 -6.33 16.04
C TYR A 128 -16.59 -7.61 15.40
N PRO A 129 -15.74 -8.56 14.99
CA PRO A 129 -16.20 -9.86 14.53
C PRO A 129 -16.88 -10.63 15.68
N ARG A 130 -17.95 -11.35 15.36
CA ARG A 130 -18.85 -12.03 16.33
C ARG A 130 -18.23 -13.17 17.14
N GLU A 131 -16.95 -13.48 16.96
CA GLU A 131 -16.26 -14.59 17.64
C GLU A 131 -15.62 -14.18 18.99
N TYR A 132 -15.83 -12.94 19.45
CA TYR A 132 -15.24 -12.41 20.69
C TYR A 132 -16.26 -12.04 21.78
N ASP A 133 -17.52 -12.51 21.68
CA ASP A 133 -18.52 -12.43 22.75
C ASP A 133 -18.66 -13.77 23.51
#